data_AF-A0A2E3YHL5-F1
#
_entry.id   AF-A0A2E3YHL5-F1
#
_cell.length_a   1.000
_cell.length_b   1.000
_cell.length_c   1.000
_cell.angle_alpha   90.00
_cell.angle_beta   90.00
_cell.angle_gamma   90.00
#
_symmetry.space_group_name_H-M   'P 1'
#
loop_
_entity.id
_entity.type
_entity.pdbx_description
1 polymer ?
#
loop_
_entity_poly.entity_id
_entity_poly.type
_entity_poly.pdbx_seq_one_letter_code
_entity_poly.pdbx_strand_id
1 'polypeptide(L)'
;MHRLTTFFLFTTLLLWPAVSAHAATSVRIKDLARLQVGQEIPLTGMGLVIGLEGTGDGRQASFTLRMLANMMNRLNVTVDPNAIRVRNVAAVSATAILSPYDRKGNHIDVQVASLGDAGSLQGGTLLLTPMAGPDGKVYVQVQGPISIGGFNLGGGGGGTVRKNHSVVGTIPNGGMVVNEPERLIDVNGHVQLTLYEPDWTTAARTAWAIDEYFGEFGLAQAVDAGTIQVRLDPQFSQSHLMTEFMADIEKITVVPDLPARVVV
;
A
#
# COMPACT_ATOMS: atom_id res chain seq x y z
N MET A 1 -84.81 -30.46 31.20
CA MET A 1 -84.43 -30.87 32.57
C MET A 1 -82.96 -31.25 32.57
N HIS A 2 -82.13 -30.55 33.38
CA HIS A 2 -80.85 -30.98 34.00
C HIS A 2 -79.65 -31.32 33.06
N ARG A 3 -78.41 -30.79 33.19
CA ARG A 3 -77.73 -30.00 34.24
C ARG A 3 -76.58 -29.15 33.66
N LEU A 4 -76.43 -27.97 34.26
CA LEU A 4 -75.20 -27.20 34.44
C LEU A 4 -74.18 -28.03 35.25
N THR A 5 -72.87 -27.99 34.91
CA THR A 5 -71.78 -27.89 35.91
C THR A 5 -70.45 -27.53 35.25
N THR A 6 -70.04 -26.30 35.51
CA THR A 6 -68.68 -25.76 35.57
C THR A 6 -67.70 -26.66 36.33
N PHE A 7 -66.49 -26.86 35.81
CA PHE A 7 -65.30 -27.10 36.63
C PHE A 7 -64.09 -26.36 36.06
N PHE A 8 -63.67 -25.35 36.83
CA PHE A 8 -62.45 -24.57 36.74
C PHE A 8 -61.28 -25.47 37.17
N LEU A 9 -60.21 -25.64 36.38
CA LEU A 9 -58.84 -25.81 36.91
C LEU A 9 -57.77 -25.92 35.81
N PHE A 10 -56.67 -25.19 36.04
CA PHE A 10 -55.33 -25.35 35.47
C PHE A 10 -55.05 -24.81 34.05
N THR A 11 -54.94 -23.49 34.03
CA THR A 11 -53.85 -22.74 33.37
C THR A 11 -52.50 -23.47 33.47
N THR A 12 -52.09 -24.13 32.39
CA THR A 12 -50.67 -24.36 32.08
C THR A 12 -50.39 -23.67 30.75
N LEU A 13 -50.14 -22.37 30.84
CA LEU A 13 -49.48 -21.59 29.82
C LEU A 13 -48.12 -22.25 29.56
N LEU A 14 -48.04 -23.04 28.48
CA LEU A 14 -46.80 -23.63 28.00
C LEU A 14 -45.91 -22.46 27.54
N LEU A 15 -45.11 -21.90 28.44
CA LEU A 15 -44.00 -21.03 28.08
C LEU A 15 -43.00 -21.92 27.34
N TRP A 16 -43.15 -22.00 26.01
CA TRP A 16 -42.11 -22.50 25.14
C TRP A 16 -40.93 -21.54 25.29
N PRO A 17 -39.77 -21.97 25.81
CA PRO A 17 -38.60 -21.11 25.80
C PRO A 17 -38.29 -20.83 24.33
N ALA A 18 -38.50 -19.58 23.91
CA ALA A 18 -37.99 -19.09 22.64
C ALA A 18 -36.48 -19.22 22.73
N VAL A 19 -35.95 -20.32 22.21
CA VAL A 19 -34.52 -20.48 21.93
C VAL A 19 -34.24 -19.36 20.93
N SER A 20 -33.61 -18.30 21.41
CA SER A 20 -33.06 -17.27 20.54
C SER A 20 -32.03 -17.96 19.65
N ALA A 21 -32.48 -18.38 18.47
CA ALA A 21 -31.61 -18.77 17.40
C ALA A 21 -30.72 -17.56 17.17
N HIS A 22 -29.44 -17.67 17.55
CA HIS A 22 -28.45 -16.69 17.16
C HIS A 22 -28.41 -16.78 15.64
N ALA A 23 -29.11 -15.87 14.97
CA ALA A 23 -29.10 -15.77 13.52
C ALA A 23 -27.64 -15.59 13.14
N ALA A 24 -27.07 -16.61 12.53
CA ALA A 24 -25.69 -16.56 12.07
C ALA A 24 -25.62 -15.39 11.08
N THR A 25 -24.87 -14.36 11.46
CA THR A 25 -24.85 -13.11 10.71
C THR A 25 -24.04 -13.34 9.45
N SER A 26 -24.68 -13.21 8.29
CA SER A 26 -23.97 -13.27 7.03
C SER A 26 -23.18 -11.98 6.82
N VAL A 27 -21.94 -12.13 6.37
CA VAL A 27 -20.99 -11.03 6.15
C VAL A 27 -20.51 -11.12 4.71
N ARG A 28 -20.32 -9.98 4.04
CA ARG A 28 -19.84 -9.97 2.65
C ARG A 28 -18.38 -10.39 2.58
N ILE A 29 -17.97 -11.02 1.47
CA ILE A 29 -16.58 -11.42 1.26
C ILE A 29 -15.62 -10.23 1.39
N LYS A 30 -15.96 -9.04 0.89
CA LYS A 30 -15.09 -7.85 1.04
C LYS A 30 -14.85 -7.40 2.49
N ASP A 31 -15.74 -7.80 3.39
CA ASP A 31 -15.64 -7.49 4.81
C ASP A 31 -14.88 -8.62 5.58
N LEU A 32 -14.70 -9.79 4.94
CA LEU A 32 -13.99 -10.97 5.50
C LEU A 32 -12.60 -11.19 4.91
N ALA A 33 -12.39 -10.79 3.66
CA ALA A 33 -11.19 -11.05 2.88
C ALA A 33 -10.77 -9.82 2.09
N ARG A 34 -9.47 -9.72 1.83
CA ARG A 34 -8.90 -8.79 0.85
C ARG A 34 -8.54 -9.52 -0.44
N LEU A 35 -8.73 -8.82 -1.55
CA LEU A 35 -8.22 -9.24 -2.85
C LEU A 35 -6.71 -8.98 -2.94
N GLN A 36 -5.94 -10.00 -3.32
CA GLN A 36 -4.51 -9.85 -3.53
C GLN A 36 -4.24 -9.42 -4.99
N VAL A 37 -4.26 -8.11 -5.23
CA VAL A 37 -4.11 -7.51 -6.58
C VAL A 37 -2.63 -7.38 -7.02
N GLY A 38 -1.72 -7.30 -6.05
CA GLY A 38 -0.28 -7.16 -6.28
C GLY A 38 0.49 -7.05 -4.97
N GLN A 39 1.80 -6.84 -5.06
CA GLN A 39 2.63 -6.51 -3.91
C GLN A 39 3.13 -5.07 -4.06
N GLU A 40 3.32 -4.39 -2.94
CA GLU A 40 4.00 -3.10 -2.93
C GLU A 40 5.48 -3.30 -3.32
N ILE A 41 6.00 -2.41 -4.16
CA ILE A 41 7.41 -2.45 -4.59
C ILE A 41 8.16 -1.31 -3.90
N PRO A 42 9.12 -1.60 -3.02
CA PRO A 42 9.97 -0.56 -2.46
C PRO A 42 10.90 -0.04 -3.55
N LEU A 43 10.93 1.28 -3.71
CA LEU A 43 11.74 1.95 -4.72
C LEU A 43 12.89 2.70 -4.07
N THR A 44 14.06 2.60 -4.69
CA THR A 44 15.27 3.32 -4.26
C THR A 44 15.93 4.00 -5.44
N GLY A 45 16.48 5.19 -5.21
CA GLY A 45 17.23 5.96 -6.19
C GLY A 45 18.37 6.74 -5.52
N MET A 46 19.39 7.08 -6.30
CA MET A 46 20.46 7.98 -5.87
C MET A 46 20.48 9.21 -6.77
N GLY A 47 20.40 10.39 -6.16
CA GLY A 47 20.23 11.65 -6.86
C GLY A 47 21.16 12.76 -6.38
N LEU A 48 21.05 13.90 -7.04
CA LEU A 48 21.74 15.14 -6.66
C LEU A 48 20.72 16.22 -6.36
N VAL A 49 20.88 16.86 -5.20
CA VAL A 49 20.13 18.05 -4.80
C VAL A 49 21.01 19.25 -5.03
N ILE A 50 20.44 20.29 -5.66
CA ILE A 50 21.12 21.55 -5.93
C ILE A 50 20.42 22.72 -5.22
N GLY A 51 21.10 23.86 -5.10
CA GLY A 51 20.53 25.08 -4.53
C GLY A 51 20.66 25.20 -3.02
N LEU A 52 21.55 24.43 -2.39
CA LEU A 52 21.64 24.28 -0.93
C LEU A 52 22.33 25.43 -0.16
N GLU A 53 22.30 26.68 -0.62
CA GLU A 53 22.83 27.89 0.07
C GLU A 53 24.07 27.68 1.00
N GLY A 54 25.10 26.96 0.52
CA GLY A 54 26.33 26.70 1.27
C GLY A 54 26.30 25.54 2.27
N THR A 55 25.17 24.82 2.37
CA THR A 55 24.91 23.70 3.30
C THR A 55 24.94 22.31 2.66
N GLY A 56 25.29 22.21 1.38
CA GLY A 56 25.52 20.95 0.68
C GLY A 56 26.80 20.23 1.14
N ASP A 57 27.11 19.12 0.49
CA ASP A 57 28.24 18.26 0.87
C ASP A 57 29.59 18.96 0.74
N GLY A 58 30.54 18.58 1.61
CA GLY A 58 31.91 19.06 1.61
C GLY A 58 32.84 18.30 0.67
N ARG A 59 34.14 18.64 0.72
CA ARG A 59 35.19 17.97 -0.10
C ARG A 59 35.41 16.50 0.28
N GLN A 60 34.98 16.08 1.48
CA GLN A 60 35.14 14.71 1.96
C GLN A 60 34.12 13.76 1.31
N ALA A 61 33.00 14.29 0.80
CA ALA A 61 32.00 13.55 0.03
C ALA A 61 32.47 13.31 -1.42
N SER A 62 33.48 12.46 -1.59
CA SER A 62 34.06 12.13 -2.91
C SER A 62 33.04 11.56 -3.91
N PHE A 63 31.95 10.96 -3.43
CA PHE A 63 30.88 10.41 -4.25
C PHE A 63 30.03 11.51 -4.91
N THR A 64 29.69 12.58 -4.19
CA THR A 64 28.92 13.74 -4.70
C THR A 64 29.64 14.41 -5.86
N LEU A 65 30.95 14.59 -5.74
CA LEU A 65 31.80 15.15 -6.80
C LEU A 65 31.78 14.27 -8.07
N ARG A 66 31.89 12.95 -7.90
CA ARG A 66 31.85 12.00 -9.03
C ARG A 66 30.49 11.99 -9.71
N MET A 67 29.40 12.01 -8.94
CA MET A 67 28.04 12.07 -9.49
C MET A 67 27.83 13.36 -10.28
N LEU A 68 28.27 14.51 -9.74
CA LEU A 68 28.15 15.80 -10.42
C LEU A 68 28.98 15.83 -11.71
N ALA A 69 30.23 15.38 -11.66
CA ALA A 69 31.09 15.30 -12.83
C ALA A 69 30.50 14.38 -13.91
N ASN A 70 29.99 13.21 -13.53
CA ASN A 70 29.32 12.30 -14.46
C ASN A 70 28.07 12.93 -15.10
N MET A 71 27.29 13.69 -14.32
CA MET A 71 26.13 14.41 -14.84
C MET A 71 26.54 15.50 -15.83
N MET A 72 27.54 16.31 -15.50
CA MET A 72 28.07 17.34 -16.39
C MET A 72 28.62 16.73 -17.68
N ASN A 73 29.33 15.61 -17.59
CA ASN A 73 29.81 14.86 -18.76
C ASN A 73 28.67 14.37 -19.65
N ARG A 74 27.55 13.89 -19.07
CA ARG A 74 26.33 13.52 -19.84
C ARG A 74 25.70 14.72 -20.56
N LEU A 75 25.92 15.92 -20.07
CA LEU A 75 25.50 17.18 -20.71
C LEU A 75 26.57 17.73 -21.67
N ASN A 76 27.57 16.93 -22.04
CA ASN A 76 28.71 17.31 -22.89
C ASN A 76 29.56 18.45 -22.31
N VAL A 77 29.56 18.61 -20.98
CA VAL A 77 30.42 19.56 -20.27
C VAL A 77 31.51 18.77 -19.55
N THR A 78 32.73 18.83 -20.06
CA THR A 78 33.89 18.17 -19.44
C THR A 78 34.38 19.00 -18.26
N VAL A 79 34.41 18.40 -17.07
CA VAL A 79 34.84 19.09 -15.84
C VAL A 79 35.83 18.21 -15.09
N ASP A 80 36.93 18.79 -14.62
CA ASP A 80 37.87 18.12 -13.71
C ASP A 80 37.22 18.00 -12.31
N PRO A 81 36.96 16.78 -11.80
CA PRO A 81 36.37 16.58 -10.48
C PRO A 81 37.16 17.25 -9.34
N ASN A 82 38.48 17.44 -9.50
CA ASN A 82 39.34 18.05 -8.47
C ASN A 82 39.20 19.58 -8.40
N ALA A 83 38.74 20.19 -9.50
CA ALA A 83 38.49 21.63 -9.59
C ALA A 83 37.11 22.03 -9.03
N ILE A 84 36.19 21.07 -8.91
CA ILE A 84 34.83 21.30 -8.41
C ILE A 84 34.85 21.47 -6.88
N ARG A 85 34.40 22.64 -6.42
CA ARG A 85 34.07 22.89 -5.01
C ARG A 85 32.57 23.03 -4.90
N VAL A 86 31.91 22.04 -4.32
CA VAL A 86 30.48 22.08 -4.02
C VAL A 86 30.30 22.33 -2.53
N ARG A 87 29.49 23.33 -2.22
CA ARG A 87 28.74 23.47 -0.95
C ARG A 87 27.27 23.77 -1.23
N ASN A 88 26.86 23.77 -2.50
CA ASN A 88 25.50 24.05 -2.95
C ASN A 88 24.84 22.80 -3.56
N VAL A 89 25.51 21.65 -3.45
CA VAL A 89 25.08 20.39 -4.01
C VAL A 89 25.25 19.31 -2.94
N ALA A 90 24.27 18.44 -2.78
CA ALA A 90 24.39 17.26 -1.95
C ALA A 90 23.95 16.03 -2.74
N ALA A 91 24.59 14.89 -2.50
CA ALA A 91 24.10 13.63 -3.00
C ALA A 91 23.18 12.98 -1.97
N VAL A 92 22.08 12.42 -2.47
CA VAL A 92 20.96 11.98 -1.66
C VAL A 92 20.47 10.61 -2.09
N SER A 93 19.90 9.88 -1.13
CA SER A 93 19.04 8.74 -1.42
C SER A 93 17.61 9.23 -1.55
N ALA A 94 16.88 8.64 -2.49
CA ALA A 94 15.45 8.80 -2.66
C ALA A 94 14.77 7.45 -2.42
N THR A 95 13.73 7.42 -1.60
CA THR A 95 12.96 6.22 -1.28
C THR A 95 11.47 6.48 -1.40
N ALA A 96 10.75 5.51 -1.95
CA ALA A 96 9.31 5.56 -2.12
C ALA A 96 8.74 4.14 -2.13
N ILE A 97 7.43 4.01 -2.03
CA ILE A 97 6.73 2.73 -2.16
C ILE A 97 5.77 2.87 -3.33
N LEU A 98 5.86 1.96 -4.29
CA LEU A 98 4.93 1.87 -5.41
C LEU A 98 3.80 0.92 -5.06
N SER A 99 2.56 1.41 -5.13
CA SER A 99 1.37 0.60 -4.92
C SER A 99 1.06 -0.22 -6.17
N PRO A 100 0.49 -1.44 -6.06
CA PRO A 100 -0.02 -2.18 -7.21
C PRO A 100 -1.18 -1.48 -7.94
N TYR A 101 -1.78 -0.47 -7.31
CA TYR A 101 -2.84 0.35 -7.92
C TYR A 101 -2.28 1.55 -8.68
N ASP A 102 -1.01 1.87 -8.52
CA ASP A 102 -0.39 2.99 -9.22
C ASP A 102 -0.30 2.70 -10.72
N ARG A 103 -0.74 3.68 -11.50
CA ARG A 103 -0.77 3.63 -12.96
C ARG A 103 0.34 4.50 -13.53
N LYS A 104 0.73 4.22 -14.77
CA LYS A 104 1.64 5.09 -15.51
C LYS A 104 1.07 6.51 -15.57
N GLY A 105 1.89 7.49 -15.18
CA GLY A 105 1.50 8.89 -15.07
C GLY A 105 1.00 9.31 -13.69
N ASN A 106 0.74 8.38 -12.76
CA ASN A 106 0.48 8.75 -11.38
C ASN A 106 1.68 9.45 -10.75
N HIS A 107 1.38 10.30 -9.78
CA HIS A 107 2.38 10.95 -8.95
C HIS A 107 2.36 10.35 -7.54
N ILE A 108 3.54 10.12 -6.98
CA ILE A 108 3.73 9.61 -5.63
C ILE A 108 4.69 10.51 -4.84
N ASP A 109 4.53 10.49 -3.53
CA ASP A 109 5.44 11.15 -2.60
C ASP A 109 6.76 10.39 -2.52
N VAL A 110 7.86 11.13 -2.47
CA VAL A 110 9.20 10.55 -2.36
C VAL A 110 9.91 11.15 -1.15
N GLN A 111 10.46 10.28 -0.31
CA GLN A 111 11.33 10.69 0.78
C GLN A 111 12.76 10.81 0.27
N VAL A 112 13.46 11.85 0.73
CA VAL A 112 14.84 12.14 0.34
C VAL A 112 15.69 12.34 1.59
N ALA A 113 16.87 11.74 1.62
CA ALA A 113 17.81 11.88 2.72
C ALA A 113 19.24 12.11 2.19
N SER A 114 19.98 12.97 2.87
CA SER A 114 21.41 13.17 2.56
C SER A 114 22.20 11.88 2.75
N LEU A 115 23.05 11.54 1.77
CA LEU A 115 24.02 10.45 1.88
C LEU A 115 25.37 10.93 2.43
N GLY A 116 25.64 12.24 2.31
CA GLY A 116 26.92 12.85 2.62
C GLY A 116 26.92 13.63 3.92
N ASP A 117 27.76 14.65 3.96
CA ASP A 117 27.95 15.55 5.10
C ASP A 117 27.22 16.89 4.96
N ALA A 118 26.24 17.00 4.04
CA ALA A 118 25.38 18.17 3.93
C ALA A 118 24.73 18.54 5.28
N GLY A 119 24.81 19.83 5.65
CA GLY A 119 24.19 20.38 6.85
C GLY A 119 22.68 20.57 6.72
N SER A 120 22.17 20.76 5.49
CA SER A 120 20.74 20.85 5.22
C SER A 120 20.37 20.53 3.76
N LEU A 121 19.16 20.01 3.57
CA LEU A 121 18.47 19.91 2.28
C LEU A 121 17.45 21.05 2.06
N GLN A 122 17.35 22.01 3.00
CA GLN A 122 16.39 23.11 2.94
C GLN A 122 16.59 23.96 1.68
N GLY A 123 15.50 24.28 0.98
CA GLY A 123 15.55 25.08 -0.24
C GLY A 123 16.15 24.35 -1.45
N GLY A 124 16.60 23.10 -1.26
CA GLY A 124 17.17 22.29 -2.32
C GLY A 124 16.13 21.80 -3.31
N THR A 125 16.59 21.55 -4.54
CA THR A 125 15.81 20.89 -5.58
C THR A 125 16.52 19.61 -6.02
N LEU A 126 15.82 18.48 -5.95
CA LEU A 126 16.30 17.20 -6.48
C LEU A 126 16.23 17.22 -8.01
N LEU A 127 17.37 16.94 -8.63
CA LEU A 127 17.45 16.71 -10.07
C LEU A 127 16.82 15.37 -10.44
N LEU A 128 16.36 15.26 -11.70
CA LEU A 128 15.71 14.07 -12.23
C LEU A 128 16.49 12.80 -11.86
N THR A 129 15.87 11.97 -11.03
CA THR A 129 16.47 10.79 -10.44
C THR A 129 15.57 9.59 -10.73
N PRO A 130 16.06 8.56 -11.44
CA PRO A 130 15.32 7.32 -11.61
C PRO A 130 15.28 6.54 -10.29
N MET A 131 14.13 5.94 -9.98
CA MET A 131 13.92 5.08 -8.82
C MET A 131 13.60 3.67 -9.29
N ALA A 132 14.41 2.71 -8.84
CA ALA A 132 14.33 1.32 -9.23
C ALA A 132 13.81 0.44 -8.10
N GLY A 133 13.10 -0.63 -8.48
CA GLY A 133 12.71 -1.69 -7.57
C GLY A 133 13.86 -2.66 -7.27
N PRO A 134 13.61 -3.69 -6.45
CA PRO A 134 14.59 -4.74 -6.12
C PRO A 134 15.05 -5.56 -7.34
N ASP A 135 14.26 -5.56 -8.41
CA ASP A 135 14.54 -6.16 -9.71
C ASP A 135 15.48 -5.32 -10.59
N GLY A 136 15.83 -4.10 -10.16
CA GLY A 136 16.64 -3.14 -10.91
C GLY A 136 15.89 -2.41 -12.01
N LYS A 137 14.59 -2.65 -12.20
CA LYS A 137 13.76 -1.95 -13.18
C LYS A 137 13.35 -0.60 -12.62
N VAL A 138 13.45 0.45 -13.44
CA VAL A 138 13.01 1.80 -13.07
C VAL A 138 11.49 1.88 -13.16
N TYR A 139 10.82 2.12 -12.04
CA TYR A 139 9.36 2.28 -12.00
C TYR A 139 8.92 3.74 -11.93
N VAL A 140 9.70 4.57 -11.25
CA VAL A 140 9.37 5.97 -10.99
C VAL A 140 10.55 6.86 -11.36
N GLN A 141 10.26 8.07 -11.83
CA GLN A 141 11.26 9.14 -11.97
C GLN A 141 10.85 10.28 -11.05
N VAL A 142 11.76 10.71 -10.17
CA VAL A 142 11.49 11.79 -9.20
C VAL A 142 12.30 13.03 -9.53
N GLN A 143 11.69 14.19 -9.39
CA GLN A 143 12.36 15.48 -9.41
C GLN A 143 11.55 16.51 -8.60
N GLY A 144 12.19 17.60 -8.21
CA GLY A 144 11.48 18.77 -7.69
C GLY A 144 12.00 19.29 -6.36
N PRO A 145 11.35 20.34 -5.84
CA PRO A 145 11.77 21.01 -4.62
C PRO A 145 11.58 20.10 -3.40
N ILE A 146 12.56 20.13 -2.49
CA ILE A 146 12.49 19.38 -1.25
C ILE A 146 11.76 20.20 -0.20
N SER A 147 10.70 19.61 0.35
CA SER A 147 10.03 20.11 1.53
C SER A 147 10.62 19.42 2.77
N ILE A 148 11.20 20.20 3.68
CA ILE A 148 11.63 19.70 4.99
C ILE A 148 10.57 20.05 6.04
N GLY A 149 10.34 19.15 7.00
CA GLY A 149 9.42 19.41 8.09
C GLY A 149 9.98 20.45 9.07
N GLY A 150 9.38 21.64 9.09
CA GLY A 150 9.55 22.63 10.16
C GLY A 150 10.40 23.85 9.83
N PHE A 151 10.04 24.97 10.46
CA PHE A 151 10.60 26.30 10.23
C PHE A 151 11.79 26.54 11.18
N ASN A 152 13.00 26.70 10.63
CA ASN A 152 14.22 27.01 11.40
C ASN A 152 14.29 28.53 11.70
N LEU A 153 13.36 29.08 12.48
CA LEU A 153 13.54 30.43 13.03
C LEU A 153 14.29 30.35 14.35
N GLY A 154 15.58 30.68 14.30
CA GLY A 154 16.32 31.13 15.47
C GLY A 154 15.79 32.51 15.89
N GLY A 155 14.67 32.54 16.61
CA GLY A 155 14.12 33.74 17.23
C GLY A 155 14.70 33.93 18.63
N GLY A 156 15.31 35.10 18.87
CA GLY A 156 16.01 35.46 20.10
C GLY A 156 15.18 35.29 21.38
N GLY A 157 15.83 34.77 22.42
CA GLY A 157 15.30 34.72 23.79
C GLY A 157 14.94 33.31 24.27
N GLY A 158 15.93 32.53 24.70
CA GLY A 158 15.72 31.58 25.80
C GLY A 158 15.21 30.16 25.48
N GLY A 159 15.38 29.62 24.27
CA GLY A 159 15.12 28.18 24.07
C GLY A 159 15.28 27.70 22.63
N THR A 160 16.47 27.24 22.27
CA THR A 160 16.71 26.51 21.01
C THR A 160 16.10 25.11 21.10
N VAL A 161 14.79 24.97 20.83
CA VAL A 161 14.20 23.65 20.59
C VAL A 161 14.36 23.32 19.10
N ARG A 162 15.54 22.79 18.74
CA ARG A 162 15.79 22.17 17.44
C ARG A 162 15.25 20.74 17.47
N LYS A 163 14.11 20.48 16.83
CA LYS A 163 13.60 19.13 16.54
C LYS A 163 13.22 18.93 15.07
N ASN A 164 13.94 19.56 14.14
CA ASN A 164 13.78 19.32 12.71
C ASN A 164 14.99 18.56 12.18
N HIS A 165 14.76 17.49 11.43
CA HIS A 165 15.79 16.77 10.69
C HIS A 165 16.09 17.54 9.40
N SER A 166 17.03 18.48 9.43
CA SER A 166 17.35 19.37 8.30
C SER A 166 17.92 18.67 7.06
N VAL A 167 18.34 17.40 7.21
CA VAL A 167 18.99 16.57 6.19
C VAL A 167 18.06 15.50 5.60
N VAL A 168 16.79 15.49 6.01
CA VAL A 168 15.74 14.60 5.48
C VAL A 168 14.57 15.48 5.05
N GLY A 169 13.97 15.16 3.91
CA GLY A 169 12.80 15.84 3.42
C GLY A 169 11.92 14.93 2.59
N THR A 170 10.85 15.50 2.07
CA THR A 170 9.91 14.86 1.17
C THR A 170 9.74 15.72 -0.06
N ILE A 171 9.49 15.10 -1.21
CA ILE A 171 9.06 15.77 -2.42
C ILE A 171 7.62 15.30 -2.67
N PRO A 172 6.62 16.08 -2.21
CA PRO A 172 5.22 15.72 -2.36
C PRO A 172 4.86 15.66 -3.85
N ASN A 173 4.24 14.55 -4.29
CA ASN A 173 3.88 14.29 -5.68
C ASN A 173 5.05 14.44 -6.68
N GLY A 174 6.29 14.32 -6.22
CA GLY A 174 7.48 14.53 -7.05
C GLY A 174 7.86 13.35 -7.91
N GLY A 175 7.44 12.13 -7.53
CA GLY A 175 7.74 10.90 -8.26
C GLY A 175 6.66 10.60 -9.29
N MET A 176 7.01 10.59 -10.58
CA MET A 176 6.11 10.17 -11.66
C MET A 176 6.33 8.70 -11.99
N VAL A 177 5.25 7.92 -11.99
CA VAL A 177 5.27 6.50 -12.36
C VAL A 177 5.43 6.38 -13.88
N VAL A 178 6.50 5.71 -14.32
CA VAL A 178 6.84 5.52 -15.74
C VAL A 178 6.63 4.10 -16.23
N ASN A 179 6.71 3.11 -15.33
CA ASN A 179 6.40 1.72 -15.59
C ASN A 179 5.45 1.18 -14.51
N GLU A 180 4.50 0.35 -14.93
CA GLU A 180 3.56 -0.28 -14.01
C GLU A 180 4.15 -1.58 -13.43
N PRO A 181 3.82 -1.93 -12.17
CA PRO A 181 4.13 -3.24 -11.63
C PRO A 181 3.34 -4.32 -12.36
N GLU A 182 3.96 -5.50 -12.52
CA GLU A 182 3.24 -6.68 -13.02
C GLU A 182 2.15 -7.08 -12.01
N ARG A 183 0.92 -7.28 -12.49
CA ARG A 183 -0.20 -7.66 -11.63
C ARG A 183 -0.18 -9.15 -11.40
N LEU A 184 -0.38 -9.59 -10.16
CA LEU A 184 -0.44 -11.02 -9.82
C LEU A 184 -1.53 -11.78 -10.60
N ILE A 185 -2.60 -11.06 -10.96
CA ILE A 185 -3.74 -11.57 -11.74
C ILE A 185 -3.31 -11.98 -13.16
N ASP A 186 -2.33 -11.29 -13.75
CA ASP A 186 -1.88 -11.54 -15.13
C ASP A 186 -0.90 -12.73 -15.20
N VAL A 187 -0.21 -13.04 -14.10
CA VAL A 187 0.91 -13.99 -14.10
C VAL A 187 0.45 -15.44 -13.97
N ASN A 188 -0.66 -15.73 -13.25
CA ASN A 188 -1.04 -17.10 -12.92
C ASN A 188 -2.45 -17.53 -13.35
N GLY A 189 -3.26 -16.66 -13.97
CA GLY A 189 -4.65 -17.01 -14.33
C GLY A 189 -5.56 -17.34 -13.13
N HIS A 190 -5.13 -16.95 -11.94
CA HIS A 190 -5.86 -17.11 -10.69
C HIS A 190 -5.89 -15.78 -9.94
N VAL A 191 -6.97 -15.58 -9.22
CA VAL A 191 -7.14 -14.51 -8.26
C VAL A 191 -7.08 -15.09 -6.87
N GLN A 192 -6.31 -14.44 -6.01
CA GLN A 192 -6.15 -14.85 -4.63
C GLN A 192 -6.92 -13.91 -3.71
N LEU A 193 -7.76 -14.48 -2.86
CA LEU A 193 -8.42 -13.83 -1.74
C LEU A 193 -7.71 -14.27 -0.46
N THR A 194 -7.42 -13.32 0.42
CA THR A 194 -6.83 -13.59 1.73
C THR A 194 -7.77 -13.13 2.83
N LEU A 195 -8.23 -14.04 3.68
CA LEU A 195 -9.04 -13.74 4.85
C LEU A 195 -8.28 -12.86 5.84
N TYR A 196 -8.99 -11.92 6.47
CA TYR A 196 -8.42 -11.11 7.54
C TYR A 196 -8.14 -11.93 8.80
N GLU A 197 -9.03 -12.88 9.10
CA GLU A 197 -8.93 -13.81 10.21
C GLU A 197 -8.87 -15.24 9.64
N PRO A 198 -7.69 -15.91 9.65
CA PRO A 198 -7.56 -17.26 9.12
C PRO A 198 -8.39 -18.28 9.90
N ASP A 199 -9.27 -18.98 9.21
CA ASP A 199 -10.10 -20.05 9.76
C ASP A 199 -10.49 -21.05 8.64
N TRP A 200 -10.29 -22.34 8.90
CA TRP A 200 -10.51 -23.41 7.92
C TRP A 200 -11.97 -23.52 7.49
N THR A 201 -12.90 -23.39 8.44
CA THR A 201 -14.33 -23.50 8.15
C THR A 201 -14.79 -22.32 7.30
N THR A 202 -14.36 -21.11 7.64
CA THR A 202 -14.66 -19.87 6.93
C THR A 202 -14.07 -19.88 5.53
N ALA A 203 -12.82 -20.33 5.36
CA ALA A 203 -12.19 -20.47 4.05
C ALA A 203 -12.97 -21.45 3.15
N ALA A 204 -13.30 -22.63 3.68
CA ALA A 204 -14.07 -23.64 2.93
C ALA A 204 -15.47 -23.15 2.55
N ARG A 205 -16.19 -22.49 3.48
CA ARG A 205 -17.51 -21.88 3.21
C ARG A 205 -17.42 -20.75 2.18
N THR A 206 -16.35 -19.96 2.23
CA THR A 206 -16.12 -18.86 1.28
C THR A 206 -15.91 -19.41 -0.13
N ALA A 207 -15.06 -20.42 -0.29
CA ALA A 207 -14.87 -21.08 -1.58
C ALA A 207 -16.19 -21.66 -2.12
N TRP A 208 -16.95 -22.36 -1.28
CA TRP A 208 -18.24 -22.93 -1.66
C TRP A 208 -19.28 -21.87 -2.06
N ALA A 209 -19.35 -20.75 -1.34
CA ALA A 209 -20.26 -19.66 -1.67
C ALA A 209 -19.91 -18.99 -3.01
N ILE A 210 -18.62 -18.92 -3.36
CA ILE A 210 -18.18 -18.44 -4.68
C ILE A 210 -18.63 -19.41 -5.77
N ASP A 211 -18.38 -20.71 -5.60
CA ASP A 211 -18.83 -21.74 -6.55
C ASP A 211 -20.35 -21.71 -6.75
N GLU A 212 -21.13 -21.59 -5.66
CA GLU A 212 -22.60 -21.53 -5.71
C GLU A 212 -23.10 -20.28 -6.44
N TYR A 213 -22.51 -19.11 -6.19
CA TYR A 213 -22.91 -17.85 -6.81
C TYR A 213 -22.71 -17.86 -8.33
N PHE A 214 -21.58 -18.41 -8.80
CA PHE A 214 -21.28 -18.50 -10.23
C PHE A 214 -21.82 -19.77 -10.91
N GLY A 215 -22.32 -20.74 -10.13
CA GLY A 215 -22.84 -22.00 -10.65
C GLY A 215 -21.76 -22.93 -11.24
N GLU A 216 -20.49 -22.71 -10.90
CA GLU A 216 -19.34 -23.48 -11.39
C GLU A 216 -18.62 -24.14 -10.21
N PHE A 217 -18.70 -25.47 -10.12
CA PHE A 217 -18.00 -26.22 -9.08
C PHE A 217 -16.49 -26.26 -9.34
N GLY A 218 -15.69 -25.92 -8.33
CA GLY A 218 -14.24 -25.90 -8.40
C GLY A 218 -13.67 -24.65 -9.09
N LEU A 219 -14.46 -23.57 -9.17
CA LEU A 219 -14.01 -22.24 -9.56
C LEU A 219 -13.15 -21.64 -8.46
N ALA A 220 -13.59 -21.73 -7.21
CA ALA A 220 -12.87 -21.32 -6.02
C ALA A 220 -12.42 -22.52 -5.17
N GLN A 221 -11.20 -22.43 -4.63
CA GLN A 221 -10.61 -23.48 -3.80
C GLN A 221 -9.92 -22.84 -2.59
N ALA A 222 -10.29 -23.31 -1.39
CA ALA A 222 -9.57 -22.96 -0.17
C ALA A 222 -8.26 -23.77 -0.12
N VAL A 223 -7.13 -23.08 -0.23
CA VAL A 223 -5.79 -23.70 -0.23
C VAL A 223 -5.30 -23.95 1.19
N ASP A 224 -5.59 -22.99 2.08
CA ASP A 224 -5.27 -23.03 3.50
C ASP A 224 -6.32 -22.24 4.31
N ALA A 225 -6.12 -22.11 5.62
CA ALA A 225 -7.05 -21.41 6.52
C ALA A 225 -7.28 -19.92 6.17
N GLY A 226 -6.37 -19.28 5.44
CA GLY A 226 -6.43 -17.87 5.10
C GLY A 226 -6.55 -17.58 3.60
N THR A 227 -6.26 -18.55 2.74
CA THR A 227 -6.10 -18.35 1.30
C THR A 227 -7.16 -19.08 0.50
N ILE A 228 -7.89 -18.33 -0.33
CA ILE A 228 -8.82 -18.86 -1.33
C ILE A 228 -8.31 -18.46 -2.72
N GLN A 229 -8.15 -19.44 -3.61
CA GLN A 229 -7.80 -19.22 -5.01
C GLN A 229 -9.04 -19.36 -5.88
N VAL A 230 -9.29 -18.36 -6.73
CA VAL A 230 -10.38 -18.34 -7.70
C VAL A 230 -9.77 -18.41 -9.09
N ARG A 231 -10.13 -19.42 -9.87
CA ARG A 231 -9.70 -19.55 -11.27
C ARG A 231 -10.34 -18.46 -12.11
N LEU A 232 -9.56 -17.84 -12.98
CA LEU A 232 -10.06 -16.92 -13.99
C LEU A 232 -10.22 -17.66 -15.31
N ASP A 233 -11.43 -17.65 -15.87
CA ASP A 233 -11.60 -18.00 -17.28
C ASP A 233 -10.83 -16.97 -18.13
N PRO A 234 -10.05 -17.39 -19.15
CA PRO A 234 -9.38 -16.50 -20.10
C PRO A 234 -10.30 -15.43 -20.73
N GLN A 235 -11.61 -15.66 -20.77
CA GLN A 235 -12.59 -14.66 -21.22
C GLN A 235 -12.65 -13.43 -20.30
N PHE A 236 -12.37 -13.58 -19.00
CA PHE A 236 -12.30 -12.49 -18.02
C PHE A 236 -10.98 -11.73 -18.04
N SER A 237 -10.00 -12.10 -18.88
CA SER A 237 -8.74 -11.35 -19.04
C SER A 237 -8.94 -9.92 -19.58
N GLN A 238 -10.14 -9.58 -20.09
CA GLN A 238 -10.48 -8.20 -20.42
C GLN A 238 -10.71 -7.38 -19.14
N SER A 239 -10.04 -6.22 -19.04
CA SER A 239 -10.04 -5.39 -17.81
C SER A 239 -11.43 -5.02 -17.27
N HIS A 240 -12.44 -4.88 -18.12
CA HIS A 240 -13.80 -4.55 -17.68
C HIS A 240 -14.50 -5.75 -17.03
N LEU A 241 -14.46 -6.91 -17.68
CA LEU A 241 -15.06 -8.15 -17.19
C LEU A 241 -14.39 -8.64 -15.90
N MET A 242 -13.08 -8.44 -15.77
CA MET A 242 -12.37 -8.67 -14.51
C MET A 242 -12.91 -7.82 -13.37
N THR A 243 -13.16 -6.53 -13.62
CA THR A 243 -13.63 -5.60 -12.59
C THR A 243 -15.04 -5.98 -12.13
N GLU A 244 -15.92 -6.36 -13.07
CA GLU A 244 -17.27 -6.84 -12.75
C GLU A 244 -17.24 -8.15 -11.97
N PHE A 245 -16.43 -9.12 -12.41
CA PHE A 245 -16.25 -10.39 -11.72
C PHE A 245 -15.76 -10.20 -10.28
N MET A 246 -14.77 -9.32 -10.06
CA MET A 246 -14.32 -8.98 -8.70
C MET A 246 -15.42 -8.32 -7.88
N ALA A 247 -16.14 -7.36 -8.47
CA ALA A 247 -17.24 -6.68 -7.78
C ALA A 247 -18.37 -7.65 -7.40
N ASP A 248 -18.59 -8.69 -8.19
CA ASP A 248 -19.57 -9.73 -7.88
C ASP A 248 -19.10 -10.65 -6.76
N ILE A 249 -17.84 -11.09 -6.77
CA ILE A 249 -17.23 -11.84 -5.65
C ILE A 249 -17.37 -11.05 -4.34
N GLU A 250 -17.07 -9.76 -4.34
CA GLU A 250 -17.14 -8.91 -3.15
C GLU A 250 -18.55 -8.80 -2.54
N LYS A 251 -19.62 -8.99 -3.34
CA LYS A 251 -21.01 -8.93 -2.88
C LYS A 251 -21.48 -10.22 -2.21
N ILE A 252 -20.84 -11.35 -2.49
CA ILE A 252 -21.24 -12.66 -1.97
C ILE A 252 -21.18 -12.62 -0.44
N THR A 253 -22.21 -13.18 0.19
CA THR A 253 -22.31 -13.24 1.65
C THR A 253 -22.01 -14.63 2.16
N VAL A 254 -21.16 -14.73 3.18
CA VAL A 254 -20.75 -15.97 3.82
C VAL A 254 -21.06 -15.86 5.31
N VAL A 255 -21.40 -16.99 5.94
CA VAL A 255 -21.50 -17.08 7.40
C VAL A 255 -20.15 -17.53 7.95
N PRO A 256 -19.32 -16.63 8.49
CA PRO A 256 -18.01 -16.98 9.00
C PRO A 256 -18.14 -17.78 10.30
N ASP A 257 -17.15 -18.61 10.58
CA ASP A 257 -17.02 -19.38 11.82
C ASP A 257 -16.08 -18.62 12.77
N LEU A 258 -16.58 -17.48 13.27
CA LEU A 258 -15.82 -16.65 14.21
C LEU A 258 -15.96 -17.20 15.64
N PRO A 259 -14.88 -17.24 16.43
CA PRO A 259 -15.01 -17.55 17.85
C PRO A 259 -15.93 -16.52 18.52
N ALA A 260 -16.78 -16.97 19.43
CA ALA A 260 -17.73 -16.10 20.12
C ALA A 260 -16.99 -14.94 20.82
N ARG A 261 -17.19 -13.71 20.33
CA ARG A 261 -16.62 -12.50 20.94
C ARG A 261 -17.65 -11.90 21.89
N VAL A 262 -17.43 -12.05 23.20
CA VAL A 262 -18.23 -11.39 24.24
C VAL A 262 -17.90 -9.90 24.21
N VAL A 263 -18.85 -9.06 23.82
CA VAL A 263 -18.76 -7.60 24.01
C VAL A 263 -19.41 -7.30 25.36
N VAL A 264 -18.61 -6.85 26.32
CA VAL A 264 -19.08 -6.40 27.65
C VAL A 264 -19.46 -4.93 27.60
#